data_AF-A0A7U2I9N5-F1
#
_entry.id   AF-A0A7U2I9N5-F1
#
_cell.length_a   1.000
_cell.length_b   1.000
_cell.length_c   1.000
_cell.angle_alpha   90.00
_cell.angle_beta   90.00
_cell.angle_gamma   90.00
#
_symmetry.space_group_name_H-M   'P 1'
#
loop_
_entity.id
_entity.type
_entity.pdbx_description
1 polymer ?
#
loop_
_entity_poly.entity_id
_entity_poly.type
_entity_poly.pdbx_seq_one_letter_code
_entity_poly.pdbx_strand_id
1 'polypeptide(L)'
;MPPKPRIRVPVRATPAARGRAAQSPPSNPPTLASQTSTTPRTASTVRTIARYGFYGVTGVCMGLSIRDNLFDFDKVSGASMAPTINPTVHETGRRDVVFVRPYLHGRNSNNTWDIERGDVVTFWKPHKPEEVGLKRVIALEGDTVYPKSGSLLNAAANRLAGMPDGLADSDPDSILSGREEKGKVVVPYGHVWVEGDNWRSSLDSRDIGPISKSLVMGKVFKVWRGWGELRGTEDSRTRKEKEGASRVKEGQCEVPGVFL
;
A
#
# COMPACT_ATOMS: atom_id res chain seq x y z
N MET A 1 83.11 -124.48 4.94
CA MET A 1 81.71 -124.95 4.94
C MET A 1 80.94 -124.20 3.86
N PRO A 2 80.06 -124.86 3.09
CA PRO A 2 79.31 -124.24 1.99
C PRO A 2 78.21 -123.30 2.52
N PRO A 3 77.77 -122.29 1.76
CA PRO A 3 76.63 -121.46 2.15
C PRO A 3 75.32 -122.25 1.99
N LYS A 4 74.48 -122.24 3.03
CA LYS A 4 73.11 -122.79 3.01
C LYS A 4 72.07 -121.72 2.63
N PRO A 5 70.94 -122.12 2.01
CA PRO A 5 70.06 -121.25 1.24
C PRO A 5 68.95 -120.55 2.04
N ARG A 6 68.34 -119.55 1.38
CA ARG A 6 67.24 -118.67 1.80
C ARG A 6 65.96 -119.40 2.23
N ILE A 7 65.25 -118.83 3.21
CA ILE A 7 63.79 -118.94 3.36
C ILE A 7 63.21 -117.55 3.66
N ARG A 8 62.27 -117.09 2.84
CA ARG A 8 61.42 -115.91 3.08
C ARG A 8 60.30 -116.29 4.03
N VAL A 9 60.03 -115.46 5.04
CA VAL A 9 58.83 -115.54 5.87
C VAL A 9 58.01 -114.27 5.64
N PRO A 10 56.70 -114.36 5.32
CA PRO A 10 55.85 -113.19 5.12
C PRO A 10 55.35 -112.66 6.48
N VAL A 11 55.38 -111.34 6.69
CA VAL A 11 54.72 -110.72 7.84
C VAL A 11 53.56 -109.86 7.36
N ARG A 12 52.46 -110.09 8.07
CA ARG A 12 51.06 -109.78 7.83
C ARG A 12 50.73 -108.30 7.92
N ALA A 13 49.73 -107.89 7.14
CA ALA A 13 49.18 -106.54 7.06
C ALA A 13 48.71 -105.98 8.41
N THR A 14 49.07 -104.72 8.67
CA THR A 14 48.58 -103.91 9.79
C THR A 14 47.18 -103.37 9.48
N PRO A 15 46.21 -103.41 10.41
CA PRO A 15 44.84 -103.00 10.13
C PRO A 15 44.68 -101.48 10.07
N ALA A 16 43.91 -101.03 9.08
CA ALA A 16 43.38 -99.69 8.99
C ALA A 16 42.16 -99.49 9.91
N ALA A 17 41.96 -98.23 10.29
CA ALA A 17 40.74 -97.62 10.85
C ALA A 17 40.48 -97.76 12.36
N ARG A 18 40.71 -96.64 13.07
CA ARG A 18 39.74 -96.13 14.05
C ARG A 18 39.48 -94.65 13.79
N GLY A 19 38.24 -94.35 13.47
CA GLY A 19 37.75 -93.01 13.15
C GLY A 19 37.84 -92.08 14.35
N ARG A 20 38.26 -90.85 14.09
CA ARG A 20 38.08 -89.72 15.00
C ARG A 20 36.97 -88.86 14.42
N ALA A 21 35.81 -88.91 15.06
CA ALA A 21 34.67 -88.09 14.73
C ALA A 21 35.07 -86.61 14.76
N ALA A 22 34.79 -85.91 13.66
CA ALA A 22 34.90 -84.47 13.55
C ALA A 22 33.91 -83.82 14.53
N GLN A 23 34.43 -83.17 15.56
CA GLN A 23 33.67 -82.19 16.32
C GLN A 23 33.86 -80.84 15.62
N SER A 24 32.80 -80.38 14.96
CA SER A 24 32.68 -79.00 14.48
C SER A 24 32.73 -78.03 15.66
N PRO A 25 33.52 -76.96 15.61
CA PRO A 25 33.38 -75.88 16.59
C PRO A 25 32.02 -75.19 16.41
N PRO A 26 31.37 -74.75 17.49
CA PRO A 26 30.05 -74.12 17.41
C PRO A 26 30.11 -72.85 16.56
N SER A 27 29.12 -72.70 15.69
CA SER A 27 28.86 -71.49 14.91
C SER A 27 28.83 -70.28 15.84
N ASN A 28 29.73 -69.32 15.61
CA ASN A 28 29.65 -68.00 16.23
C ASN A 28 28.24 -67.43 16.01
N PRO A 29 27.60 -66.81 17.03
CA PRO A 29 26.36 -66.08 16.81
C PRO A 29 26.60 -65.03 15.74
N PRO A 30 25.63 -64.73 14.86
CA PRO A 30 25.81 -63.72 13.85
C PRO A 30 26.20 -62.41 14.55
N THR A 31 27.38 -61.91 14.21
CA THR A 31 27.80 -60.54 14.54
C THR A 31 26.61 -59.67 14.23
N LEU A 32 26.04 -59.01 15.24
CA LEU A 32 24.97 -58.05 15.07
C LEU A 32 25.47 -57.09 13.99
N ALA A 33 24.96 -57.24 12.76
CA ALA A 33 25.29 -56.34 11.69
C ALA A 33 25.02 -54.96 12.27
N SER A 34 26.05 -54.13 12.35
CA SER A 34 25.87 -52.72 12.63
C SER A 34 24.81 -52.27 11.63
N GLN A 35 23.59 -52.07 12.14
CA GLN A 35 22.56 -51.42 11.37
C GLN A 35 23.09 -50.00 11.22
N THR A 36 23.92 -49.78 10.21
CA THR A 36 24.07 -48.47 9.61
C THR A 36 22.70 -48.19 9.03
N SER A 37 21.81 -47.70 9.88
CA SER A 37 20.63 -46.99 9.44
C SER A 37 21.16 -45.79 8.67
N THR A 38 21.43 -45.97 7.39
CA THR A 38 21.53 -44.89 6.41
C THR A 38 20.12 -44.30 6.33
N THR A 39 19.74 -43.56 7.37
CA THR A 39 18.64 -42.61 7.29
C THR A 39 18.92 -41.75 6.05
N PRO A 40 18.01 -41.70 5.08
CA PRO A 40 18.29 -41.07 3.81
C PRO A 40 18.54 -39.58 4.06
N ARG A 41 19.79 -39.12 3.89
CA ARG A 41 20.21 -37.70 3.95
C ARG A 41 19.38 -36.80 3.02
N THR A 42 18.64 -37.38 2.07
CA THR A 42 17.69 -36.70 1.20
C THR A 42 16.45 -36.17 1.92
N ALA A 43 15.96 -36.85 2.97
CA ALA A 43 14.76 -36.42 3.69
C ALA A 43 14.94 -35.09 4.45
N SER A 44 16.15 -34.82 4.97
CA SER A 44 16.47 -33.56 5.66
C SER A 44 16.63 -32.38 4.70
N THR A 45 17.18 -32.63 3.51
CA THR A 45 17.34 -31.60 2.46
C THR A 45 15.99 -31.21 1.87
N VAL A 46 15.11 -32.18 1.62
CA VAL A 46 13.74 -31.93 1.13
C VAL A 46 12.91 -31.12 2.13
N ARG A 47 12.98 -31.45 3.43
CA ARG A 47 12.30 -30.67 4.49
C ARG A 47 12.82 -29.23 4.58
N THR A 48 14.11 -29.03 4.41
CA THR A 48 14.72 -27.70 4.44
C THR A 48 14.27 -26.85 3.25
N ILE A 49 14.29 -27.41 2.04
CA ILE A 49 13.80 -26.76 0.82
C ILE A 49 12.32 -26.42 0.95
N ALA A 50 11.49 -27.34 1.45
CA ALA A 50 10.06 -27.10 1.66
C ALA A 50 9.80 -25.96 2.67
N ARG A 51 10.59 -25.87 3.75
CA ARG A 51 10.49 -24.78 4.75
C ARG A 51 10.81 -23.42 4.15
N TYR A 52 11.93 -23.31 3.43
CA TYR A 52 12.31 -22.05 2.79
C TYR A 52 11.36 -21.69 1.64
N GLY A 53 10.85 -22.68 0.90
CA GLY A 53 9.81 -22.48 -0.09
C GLY A 53 8.51 -21.93 0.52
N PHE A 54 8.06 -22.51 1.63
CA PHE A 54 6.88 -22.01 2.37
C PHE A 54 7.08 -20.58 2.85
N TYR A 55 8.23 -20.27 3.48
CA TYR A 55 8.54 -18.90 3.90
C TYR A 55 8.58 -17.93 2.73
N GLY A 56 9.16 -18.32 1.59
CA GLY A 56 9.15 -17.52 0.36
C GLY A 56 7.74 -17.19 -0.10
N VAL A 57 6.87 -18.21 -0.22
CA VAL A 57 5.47 -18.02 -0.63
C VAL A 57 4.72 -17.13 0.36
N THR A 58 4.82 -17.40 1.66
CA THR A 58 4.16 -16.57 2.68
C THR A 58 4.67 -15.13 2.67
N GLY A 59 5.96 -14.90 2.45
CA GLY A 59 6.56 -13.58 2.34
C GLY A 59 6.05 -12.81 1.12
N VAL A 60 5.95 -13.48 -0.04
CA VAL A 60 5.37 -12.89 -1.26
C VAL A 60 3.89 -12.55 -1.03
N CYS A 61 3.09 -13.47 -0.48
CA CYS A 61 1.67 -13.22 -0.18
C CYS A 61 1.49 -12.08 0.83
N MET A 62 2.33 -12.01 1.86
CA MET A 62 2.33 -10.92 2.84
C MET A 62 2.67 -9.59 2.15
N GLY A 63 3.72 -9.56 1.31
CA GLY A 63 4.12 -8.37 0.57
C GLY A 63 3.02 -7.86 -0.38
N LEU A 64 2.37 -8.76 -1.11
CA LEU A 64 1.21 -8.43 -1.96
C LEU A 64 0.04 -7.90 -1.12
N SER A 65 -0.26 -8.55 0.01
CA SER A 65 -1.34 -8.11 0.90
C SER A 65 -1.07 -6.72 1.48
N ILE A 66 0.17 -6.42 1.86
CA ILE A 66 0.56 -5.09 2.36
C ILE A 66 0.44 -4.05 1.24
N ARG A 67 0.95 -4.34 0.04
CA ARG A 67 0.86 -3.45 -1.11
C ARG A 67 -0.59 -3.14 -1.45
N ASP A 68 -1.44 -4.15 -1.50
CA ASP A 68 -2.81 -4.00 -1.97
C ASP A 68 -3.74 -3.39 -0.90
N ASN A 69 -3.37 -3.42 0.39
CA ASN A 69 -4.26 -2.94 1.47
C ASN A 69 -3.73 -1.74 2.28
N LEU A 70 -2.43 -1.44 2.29
CA LEU A 70 -1.87 -0.49 3.25
C LEU A 70 -1.23 0.75 2.62
N PHE A 71 -0.56 0.61 1.47
CA PHE A 71 0.27 1.70 0.95
C PHE A 71 0.24 1.77 -0.57
N ASP A 72 -0.12 2.95 -1.07
CA ASP A 72 0.15 3.34 -2.45
C ASP A 72 1.18 4.48 -2.47
N PHE A 73 1.93 4.60 -3.55
CA PHE A 73 2.96 5.63 -3.70
C PHE A 73 2.82 6.36 -5.03
N ASP A 74 2.64 7.67 -4.96
CA ASP A 74 2.48 8.51 -6.13
C ASP A 74 3.65 9.49 -6.27
N LYS A 75 4.07 9.74 -7.52
CA LYS A 75 5.08 10.75 -7.83
C LYS A 75 4.41 12.06 -8.23
N VAL A 76 4.64 13.11 -7.44
CA VAL A 76 4.02 14.42 -7.68
C VAL A 76 4.93 15.27 -8.56
N SER A 77 4.45 15.58 -9.76
CA SER A 77 5.18 16.40 -10.75
C SER A 77 4.65 17.84 -10.86
N GLY A 78 3.49 18.14 -10.28
CA GLY A 78 2.85 19.46 -10.34
C GLY A 78 3.19 20.37 -9.18
N ALA A 79 3.00 21.68 -9.38
CA ALA A 79 3.28 22.71 -8.38
C ALA A 79 2.03 23.24 -7.65
N SER A 80 0.86 22.65 -7.89
CA SER A 80 -0.40 23.14 -7.32
C SER A 80 -0.47 23.01 -5.80
N MET A 81 0.41 22.21 -5.20
CA MET A 81 0.48 21.98 -3.76
C MET A 81 1.72 22.62 -3.11
N ALA A 82 2.45 23.46 -3.84
CA ALA A 82 3.50 24.28 -3.25
C ALA A 82 2.87 25.28 -2.25
N PRO A 83 3.49 25.55 -1.09
CA PRO A 83 4.84 25.11 -0.67
C PRO A 83 4.88 23.74 0.02
N THR A 84 3.74 23.18 0.43
CA THR A 84 3.69 21.94 1.23
C THR A 84 4.32 20.76 0.48
N ILE A 85 3.90 20.55 -0.76
CA ILE A 85 4.41 19.49 -1.62
C ILE A 85 5.09 20.13 -2.82
N ASN A 86 6.32 19.68 -3.06
CA ASN A 86 7.16 20.06 -4.18
C ASN A 86 7.35 21.58 -4.36
N PRO A 87 8.00 22.28 -3.41
CA PRO A 87 8.18 23.74 -3.46
C PRO A 87 9.12 24.22 -4.57
N THR A 88 10.07 23.39 -5.01
CA THR A 88 11.13 23.78 -5.96
C THR A 88 10.97 23.13 -7.33
N VAL A 89 9.76 22.70 -7.73
CA VAL A 89 9.49 22.13 -9.07
C VAL A 89 10.05 23.03 -10.16
N HIS A 90 9.74 24.32 -10.05
CA HIS A 90 10.01 25.33 -11.07
C HIS A 90 11.51 25.59 -11.28
N GLU A 91 12.31 25.34 -10.24
CA GLU A 91 13.73 25.70 -10.21
C GLU A 91 14.63 24.47 -10.38
N THR A 92 14.28 23.36 -9.74
CA THR A 92 15.15 22.18 -9.62
C THR A 92 14.63 20.95 -10.37
N GLY A 93 13.36 20.96 -10.79
CA GLY A 93 12.71 19.81 -11.42
C GLY A 93 12.58 18.57 -10.51
N ARG A 94 12.88 18.69 -9.21
CA ARG A 94 12.75 17.60 -8.24
C ARG A 94 11.29 17.21 -8.07
N ARG A 95 11.06 15.94 -7.75
CA ARG A 95 9.72 15.36 -7.57
C ARG A 95 9.64 14.73 -6.19
N ASP A 96 8.57 15.06 -5.48
CA ASP A 96 8.27 14.43 -4.20
C ASP A 96 7.48 13.13 -4.44
N VAL A 97 7.74 12.13 -3.60
CA VAL A 97 6.93 10.91 -3.55
C VAL A 97 5.97 11.04 -2.38
N VAL A 98 4.69 10.80 -2.62
CA VAL A 98 3.67 10.83 -1.57
C VAL A 98 3.23 9.42 -1.24
N PHE A 99 3.07 9.15 0.05
CA PHE A 99 2.47 7.92 0.52
C PHE A 99 0.98 8.13 0.76
N VAL A 100 0.19 7.33 0.05
CA VAL A 100 -1.26 7.39 0.06
C VAL A 100 -1.77 6.18 0.81
N ARG A 101 -2.68 6.44 1.74
CA ARG A 101 -3.52 5.42 2.35
C ARG A 101 -4.79 5.32 1.52
N PRO A 102 -5.01 4.23 0.76
CA PRO A 102 -6.18 4.11 -0.09
C PRO A 102 -7.46 4.04 0.74
N TYR A 103 -8.51 4.71 0.29
CA TYR A 103 -9.86 4.53 0.81
C TYR A 103 -10.43 3.26 0.17
N LEU A 104 -10.32 2.15 0.89
CA LEU A 104 -10.89 0.87 0.48
C LEU A 104 -12.41 0.98 0.47
N HIS A 105 -12.98 1.08 -0.72
CA HIS A 105 -14.42 0.99 -0.94
C HIS A 105 -14.94 -0.32 -0.31
N GLY A 106 -15.80 -0.22 0.71
CA GLY A 106 -16.56 -1.34 1.24
C GLY A 106 -15.98 -2.12 2.43
N ARG A 107 -14.88 -1.68 3.08
CA ARG A 107 -14.38 -2.33 4.30
C ARG A 107 -14.84 -1.61 5.57
N ASN A 108 -15.99 -2.06 6.06
CA ASN A 108 -16.59 -1.80 7.37
C ASN A 108 -17.31 -0.45 7.57
N SER A 109 -18.62 -0.61 7.73
CA SER A 109 -19.62 0.32 8.22
C SER A 109 -19.11 1.14 9.39
N ASN A 110 -19.12 2.48 9.23
CA ASN A 110 -19.62 3.50 10.17
C ASN A 110 -19.03 4.90 9.89
N ASN A 111 -17.87 5.00 9.23
CA ASN A 111 -17.29 6.24 8.68
C ASN A 111 -16.54 5.91 7.38
N THR A 112 -17.25 5.87 6.26
CA THR A 112 -16.75 5.36 4.97
C THR A 112 -15.66 6.23 4.33
N TRP A 113 -15.50 7.47 4.80
CA TRP A 113 -14.59 8.46 4.24
C TRP A 113 -14.10 9.37 5.37
N ASP A 114 -13.22 8.88 6.23
CA ASP A 114 -12.57 9.64 7.32
C ASP A 114 -11.68 10.78 6.77
N ILE A 115 -12.32 11.69 6.02
CA ILE A 115 -11.77 12.85 5.34
C ILE A 115 -12.09 14.03 6.24
N GLU A 116 -11.04 14.61 6.79
CA GLU A 116 -11.14 15.80 7.63
C GLU A 116 -10.73 17.05 6.85
N ARG A 117 -11.17 18.21 7.34
CA ARG A 117 -10.70 19.48 6.79
C ARG A 117 -9.19 19.60 7.00
N GLY A 118 -8.49 20.05 5.96
CA GLY A 118 -7.04 20.14 5.94
C GLY A 118 -6.34 18.88 5.44
N ASP A 119 -7.04 17.77 5.25
CA ASP A 119 -6.45 16.57 4.67
C ASP A 119 -6.00 16.79 3.23
N VAL A 120 -4.92 16.12 2.85
CA VAL A 120 -4.46 16.08 1.47
C VAL A 120 -4.93 14.77 0.85
N VAL A 121 -5.67 14.85 -0.25
CA VAL A 121 -6.31 13.69 -0.88
C VAL A 121 -5.91 13.56 -2.34
N THR A 122 -5.84 12.32 -2.81
CA THR A 122 -5.73 11.99 -4.23
C THR A 122 -7.11 11.65 -4.78
N PHE A 123 -7.42 12.11 -5.99
CA PHE A 123 -8.71 11.86 -6.63
C PHE A 123 -8.60 11.86 -8.15
N TRP A 124 -9.53 11.18 -8.81
CA TRP A 124 -9.64 11.22 -10.27
C TRP A 124 -10.21 12.56 -10.74
N LYS A 125 -9.53 13.24 -11.66
CA LYS A 125 -10.04 14.52 -12.17
C LYS A 125 -11.30 14.28 -13.03
N PRO A 126 -12.42 14.96 -12.75
CA PRO A 126 -13.67 14.72 -13.48
C PRO A 126 -13.58 15.08 -14.97
N HIS A 127 -12.77 16.08 -15.33
CA HIS A 127 -12.58 16.53 -16.71
C HIS A 127 -11.52 15.73 -17.47
N LYS A 128 -10.66 14.99 -16.77
CA LYS A 128 -9.60 14.17 -17.37
C LYS A 128 -9.30 12.97 -16.47
N PRO A 129 -10.10 11.89 -16.57
CA PRO A 129 -10.02 10.77 -15.64
C PRO A 129 -8.71 9.97 -15.75
N GLU A 130 -7.92 10.18 -16.81
CA GLU A 130 -6.57 9.61 -16.94
C GLU A 130 -5.55 10.25 -15.99
N GLU A 131 -5.88 11.41 -15.40
CA GLU A 131 -5.01 12.14 -14.50
C GLU A 131 -5.54 12.13 -13.07
N VAL A 132 -4.64 11.79 -12.13
CA VAL A 132 -4.89 11.93 -10.70
C VAL A 132 -4.57 13.35 -10.26
N GLY A 133 -5.50 13.97 -9.54
CA GLY A 133 -5.31 15.24 -8.84
C GLY A 133 -4.88 15.00 -7.40
N LEU A 134 -4.03 15.89 -6.88
CA LEU A 134 -3.65 15.92 -5.46
C LEU A 134 -3.92 17.33 -4.93
N LYS A 135 -4.85 17.43 -3.98
CA LYS A 135 -5.38 18.69 -3.45
C LYS A 135 -5.65 18.59 -1.95
N ARG A 136 -5.78 19.74 -1.28
CA ARG A 136 -6.18 19.82 0.11
C ARG A 136 -7.69 19.98 0.22
N VAL A 137 -8.31 19.24 1.14
CA VAL A 137 -9.73 19.38 1.49
C VAL A 137 -9.89 20.63 2.33
N ILE A 138 -10.71 21.56 1.86
CA ILE A 138 -10.98 22.83 2.52
C ILE A 138 -12.33 22.79 3.23
N ALA A 139 -13.34 22.19 2.59
CA ALA A 139 -14.68 22.08 3.15
C ALA A 139 -15.29 20.71 2.87
N LEU A 140 -16.19 20.29 3.77
CA LEU A 140 -16.91 19.03 3.71
C LEU A 140 -18.39 19.29 3.35
N GLU A 141 -19.14 18.21 3.18
CA GLU A 141 -20.58 18.30 2.95
C GLU A 141 -21.31 19.15 4.00
N GLY A 142 -22.23 19.99 3.53
CA GLY A 142 -22.99 20.92 4.36
C GLY A 142 -22.25 22.21 4.75
N ASP A 143 -20.97 22.34 4.40
CA ASP A 143 -20.25 23.59 4.60
C ASP A 143 -20.59 24.62 3.51
N THR A 144 -20.58 25.89 3.89
CA THR A 144 -20.68 27.01 2.95
C THR A 144 -19.30 27.59 2.68
N VAL A 145 -18.91 27.62 1.40
CA VAL A 145 -17.62 28.12 0.93
C VAL A 145 -17.81 29.44 0.21
N TYR A 146 -16.92 30.40 0.49
CA TYR A 146 -16.84 31.69 -0.17
C TYR A 146 -15.55 31.71 -1.01
N PRO A 147 -15.63 31.34 -2.31
CA PRO A 147 -14.50 31.34 -3.21
C PRO A 147 -13.97 32.76 -3.46
N LYS A 148 -12.67 32.97 -3.26
CA LYS A 148 -12.03 34.29 -3.49
C LYS A 148 -11.58 34.53 -4.93
N SER A 149 -11.48 33.46 -5.71
CA SER A 149 -10.98 33.46 -7.09
C SER A 149 -11.48 32.19 -7.81
N GLY A 150 -11.45 32.18 -9.14
CA GLY A 150 -11.81 31.02 -9.96
C GLY A 150 -12.87 31.31 -11.02
N SER A 151 -12.98 30.44 -12.01
CA SER A 151 -13.93 30.60 -13.12
C SER A 151 -15.39 30.50 -12.68
N LEU A 152 -15.70 29.74 -11.62
CA LEU A 152 -17.08 29.61 -11.11
C LEU A 152 -17.63 30.93 -10.58
N LEU A 153 -16.74 31.80 -10.09
CA LEU A 153 -17.09 33.10 -9.56
C LEU A 153 -17.53 34.08 -10.65
N ASN A 154 -16.87 34.02 -11.80
CA ASN A 154 -17.24 34.80 -12.97
C ASN A 154 -18.52 34.25 -13.63
N ALA A 155 -18.73 32.93 -13.57
CA ALA A 155 -19.94 32.28 -14.09
C ALA A 155 -21.17 32.55 -13.20
N ALA A 156 -20.97 32.63 -11.88
CA ALA A 156 -22.01 33.00 -10.91
C ALA A 156 -22.50 34.43 -11.07
N ALA A 157 -21.60 35.38 -11.36
CA ALA A 157 -21.94 36.79 -11.56
C ALA A 157 -22.94 37.05 -12.71
N ASN A 158 -23.10 36.11 -13.65
CA ASN A 158 -24.00 36.20 -14.80
C ASN A 158 -25.23 35.27 -14.70
N ARG A 159 -25.51 34.67 -13.53
CA ARG A 159 -26.64 33.72 -13.34
C ARG A 159 -27.88 34.37 -12.72
N LEU A 160 -29.04 33.78 -13.01
CA LEU A 160 -30.30 34.03 -12.32
C LEU A 160 -30.24 33.34 -10.94
N ALA A 161 -30.32 34.11 -9.86
CA ALA A 161 -30.12 33.62 -8.49
C ALA A 161 -31.07 32.46 -8.11
N GLY A 162 -30.57 31.51 -7.30
CA GLY A 162 -31.41 30.51 -6.61
C GLY A 162 -31.53 29.14 -7.29
N MET A 163 -30.62 28.76 -8.19
CA MET A 163 -30.60 27.42 -8.80
C MET A 163 -29.50 26.57 -8.14
N PRO A 164 -29.86 25.44 -7.50
CA PRO A 164 -28.89 24.71 -6.69
C PRO A 164 -28.09 23.72 -7.55
N ASP A 165 -27.13 24.26 -8.29
CA ASP A 165 -26.26 23.53 -9.20
C ASP A 165 -24.81 23.46 -8.70
N GLY A 166 -24.56 23.88 -7.45
CA GLY A 166 -23.22 23.90 -6.85
C GLY A 166 -22.36 25.07 -7.31
N LEU A 167 -22.97 26.12 -7.89
CA LEU A 167 -22.32 27.38 -8.21
C LEU A 167 -22.59 28.46 -7.16
N ALA A 168 -21.80 29.55 -7.24
CA ALA A 168 -21.81 30.61 -6.24
C ALA A 168 -23.10 31.44 -6.29
N ASP A 169 -23.91 31.44 -5.23
CA ASP A 169 -25.11 32.28 -5.08
C ASP A 169 -24.78 33.64 -4.45
N SER A 170 -25.47 34.72 -4.86
CA SER A 170 -25.36 36.04 -4.23
C SER A 170 -25.78 35.95 -2.74
N ASP A 171 -24.93 36.37 -1.80
CA ASP A 171 -25.21 36.32 -0.35
C ASP A 171 -25.35 37.74 0.22
N PRO A 172 -26.57 38.23 0.53
CA PRO A 172 -26.80 39.56 1.06
C PRO A 172 -26.27 39.75 2.50
N ASP A 173 -26.01 38.66 3.24
CA ASP A 173 -25.44 38.69 4.59
C ASP A 173 -23.89 38.63 4.58
N SER A 174 -23.27 38.74 3.40
CA SER A 174 -21.82 38.79 3.33
C SER A 174 -21.31 40.10 3.96
N ILE A 175 -20.59 39.97 5.09
CA ILE A 175 -19.81 41.04 5.76
C ILE A 175 -18.71 41.67 4.87
N LEU A 176 -18.67 41.36 3.58
CA LEU A 176 -17.90 42.09 2.56
C LEU A 176 -18.69 43.31 2.08
N SER A 177 -19.10 44.15 3.02
CA SER A 177 -19.62 45.49 2.73
C SER A 177 -18.50 46.34 2.11
N GLY A 178 -18.30 46.23 0.79
CA GLY A 178 -17.54 47.23 0.03
C GLY A 178 -16.64 46.77 -1.12
N ARG A 179 -16.29 45.48 -1.28
CA ARG A 179 -15.60 44.98 -2.49
C ARG A 179 -15.97 43.53 -2.78
N GLU A 180 -16.76 43.39 -3.84
CA GLU A 180 -17.10 42.14 -4.54
C GLU A 180 -17.91 41.13 -3.70
N GLU A 181 -19.23 41.28 -3.75
CA GLU A 181 -20.15 40.16 -3.49
C GLU A 181 -19.87 39.08 -4.53
N LYS A 182 -19.07 38.10 -4.13
CA LYS A 182 -18.60 37.00 -4.97
C LYS A 182 -19.14 35.73 -4.32
N GLY A 183 -20.17 35.16 -4.93
CA GLY A 183 -21.20 34.32 -4.29
C GLY A 183 -20.74 33.10 -3.48
N LYS A 184 -21.66 32.55 -2.69
CA LYS A 184 -21.50 31.40 -1.78
C LYS A 184 -21.77 30.07 -2.47
N VAL A 185 -20.95 29.05 -2.21
CA VAL A 185 -21.21 27.68 -2.66
C VAL A 185 -21.48 26.80 -1.44
N VAL A 186 -22.63 26.12 -1.42
CA VAL A 186 -22.92 25.08 -0.43
C VAL A 186 -22.39 23.75 -0.96
N VAL A 187 -21.56 23.06 -0.18
CA VAL A 187 -21.01 21.75 -0.58
C VAL A 187 -22.10 20.68 -0.44
N PRO A 188 -22.50 19.99 -1.52
CA PRO A 188 -23.54 18.97 -1.45
C PRO A 188 -23.13 17.77 -0.59
N TYR A 189 -24.11 17.01 -0.11
CA TYR A 189 -23.87 15.72 0.52
C TYR A 189 -23.13 14.76 -0.40
N GLY A 190 -22.20 13.99 0.16
CA GLY A 190 -21.34 13.10 -0.60
C GLY A 190 -20.25 13.81 -1.42
N HIS A 191 -20.09 15.13 -1.28
CA HIS A 191 -19.05 15.91 -1.96
C HIS A 191 -18.06 16.54 -0.98
N VAL A 192 -16.93 16.98 -1.52
CA VAL A 192 -15.88 17.72 -0.81
C VAL A 192 -15.42 18.89 -1.67
N TRP A 193 -15.03 19.99 -1.04
CA TRP A 193 -14.39 21.12 -1.70
C TRP A 193 -12.88 21.03 -1.53
N VAL A 194 -12.15 20.95 -2.65
CA VAL A 194 -10.70 20.76 -2.64
C VAL A 194 -9.97 21.89 -3.34
N GLU A 195 -8.87 22.34 -2.76
CA GLU A 195 -8.03 23.42 -3.32
C GLU A 195 -6.55 23.05 -3.31
N GLY A 196 -5.79 23.62 -4.23
CA GLY A 196 -4.34 23.54 -4.18
C GLY A 196 -3.77 24.52 -3.17
N ASP A 197 -2.69 24.14 -2.49
CA ASP A 197 -1.97 25.06 -1.60
C ASP A 197 -1.40 26.28 -2.36
N ASN A 198 -1.11 26.10 -3.66
CA ASN A 198 -0.69 27.16 -4.56
C ASN A 198 -1.89 27.74 -5.31
N TRP A 199 -2.50 28.78 -4.74
CA TRP A 199 -3.71 29.40 -5.28
C TRP A 199 -3.55 29.95 -6.72
N ARG A 200 -2.32 30.28 -7.15
CA ARG A 200 -2.01 30.85 -8.49
C ARG A 200 -1.88 29.82 -9.60
N SER A 201 -1.58 28.57 -9.26
CA SER A 201 -1.25 27.52 -10.23
C SER A 201 -1.96 26.22 -9.89
N SER A 202 -3.28 26.32 -9.73
CA SER A 202 -4.11 25.19 -9.33
C SER A 202 -5.43 25.24 -10.06
N LEU A 203 -5.69 24.22 -10.89
CA LEU A 203 -7.04 23.86 -11.33
C LEU A 203 -7.66 22.99 -10.22
N ASP A 204 -8.69 23.51 -9.56
CA ASP A 204 -9.32 22.90 -8.39
C ASP A 204 -10.81 23.25 -8.27
N SER A 205 -11.43 23.00 -7.11
CA SER A 205 -12.88 23.20 -6.91
C SER A 205 -13.34 24.63 -7.20
N ARG A 206 -12.46 25.63 -7.16
CA ARG A 206 -12.78 27.02 -7.55
C ARG A 206 -13.15 27.17 -9.03
N ASP A 207 -12.71 26.23 -9.87
CA ASP A 207 -12.95 26.24 -11.32
C ASP A 207 -13.93 25.16 -11.75
N ILE A 208 -13.90 23.99 -11.10
CA ILE A 208 -14.67 22.79 -11.50
C ILE A 208 -15.86 22.48 -10.59
N GLY A 209 -15.88 23.02 -9.37
CA GLY A 209 -16.94 22.83 -8.38
C GLY A 209 -16.60 21.76 -7.33
N PRO A 210 -17.57 21.43 -6.46
CA PRO A 210 -17.44 20.35 -5.48
C PRO A 210 -17.14 19.01 -6.16
N ILE A 211 -16.29 18.20 -5.55
CA ILE A 211 -15.87 16.88 -6.05
C ILE A 211 -16.57 15.78 -5.26
N SER A 212 -17.15 14.80 -5.96
CA SER A 212 -17.75 13.62 -5.30
C SER A 212 -16.70 12.87 -4.48
N LYS A 213 -17.05 12.48 -3.25
CA LYS A 213 -16.22 11.62 -2.38
C LYS A 213 -15.87 10.30 -3.06
N SER A 214 -16.71 9.79 -3.95
CA SER A 214 -16.44 8.56 -4.72
C SER A 214 -15.26 8.65 -5.69
N LEU A 215 -14.87 9.88 -6.09
CA LEU A 215 -13.70 10.10 -6.94
C LEU A 215 -12.40 10.12 -6.13
N VAL A 216 -12.50 10.22 -4.80
CA VAL A 216 -11.35 10.26 -3.89
C VAL A 216 -10.78 8.85 -3.74
N MET A 217 -9.50 8.72 -4.06
CA MET A 217 -8.77 7.44 -4.04
C MET A 217 -8.16 7.16 -2.67
N GLY A 218 -7.63 8.19 -2.00
CA GLY A 218 -6.92 8.00 -0.73
C GLY A 218 -6.46 9.29 -0.06
N LYS A 219 -5.98 9.14 1.19
CA LYS A 219 -5.39 10.22 2.00
C LYS A 219 -3.87 10.15 1.97
N VAL A 220 -3.24 11.28 1.69
CA VAL A 220 -1.79 11.42 1.81
C VAL A 220 -1.43 11.62 3.27
N PHE A 221 -0.57 10.76 3.80
CA PHE A 221 -0.14 10.84 5.21
C PHE A 221 1.35 11.14 5.38
N LYS A 222 2.18 10.86 4.36
CA LYS A 222 3.61 11.18 4.37
C LYS A 222 4.09 11.63 3.00
N VAL A 223 5.09 12.50 3.02
CA VAL A 223 5.82 12.98 1.84
C VAL A 223 7.29 12.60 1.99
N TRP A 224 7.86 11.96 0.98
CA TRP A 224 9.26 11.61 0.90
C TRP A 224 9.98 12.50 -0.10
N ARG A 225 10.97 13.23 0.40
CA ARG A 225 11.76 14.21 -0.36
C ARG A 225 13.23 13.84 -0.29
N GLY A 226 13.84 13.70 -1.47
CA GLY A 226 15.28 13.43 -1.60
C GLY A 226 15.75 12.16 -0.89
N TRP A 227 16.94 12.21 -0.29
CA TRP A 227 17.59 11.06 0.35
C TRP A 227 17.29 10.99 1.85
N GLY A 228 16.02 10.75 2.20
CA GLY A 228 15.64 10.33 3.56
C GLY A 228 14.78 11.31 4.36
N GLU A 229 14.33 12.42 3.78
CA GLU A 229 13.44 13.34 4.49
C GLU A 229 11.98 12.88 4.36
N LEU A 230 11.43 12.32 5.44
CA LEU A 230 10.00 12.02 5.57
C LEU A 230 9.32 13.17 6.30
N ARG A 231 8.42 13.88 5.62
CA ARG A 231 7.61 14.96 6.18
C ARG A 231 6.15 14.55 6.30
N GLY A 232 5.44 15.18 7.24
CA GLY A 232 3.98 15.13 7.31
C GLY A 232 3.33 15.96 6.21
N THR A 233 2.01 15.88 6.10
CA THR A 233 1.16 16.66 5.18
C THR A 233 0.61 17.95 5.79
N GLU A 234 1.26 18.42 6.85
CA GLU A 234 0.89 19.63 7.56
C GLU A 234 0.89 20.85 6.62
N ASP A 235 -0.04 21.76 6.87
CA ASP A 235 -0.20 22.96 6.07
C ASP A 235 0.99 23.91 6.24
N SER A 236 1.87 23.94 5.25
CA SER A 236 3.08 24.77 5.24
C SER A 236 2.85 26.17 4.66
N ARG A 237 1.60 26.55 4.37
CA ARG A 237 1.27 27.86 3.79
C ARG A 237 1.55 29.00 4.76
N THR A 238 2.13 30.07 4.24
CA THR A 238 2.27 31.36 4.94
C THR A 238 0.91 32.02 5.14
N ARG A 239 0.82 32.99 6.07
CA ARG A 239 -0.42 33.76 6.31
C ARG A 239 -0.98 34.40 5.03
N LYS A 240 -0.11 34.95 4.19
CA LYS A 240 -0.49 35.55 2.88
C LYS A 240 -1.05 34.51 1.90
N GLU A 241 -0.51 33.29 1.91
CA GLU A 241 -1.02 32.20 1.07
C GLU A 241 -2.38 31.68 1.58
N LYS A 242 -2.56 31.60 2.90
CA LYS A 242 -3.85 31.28 3.52
C LYS A 242 -4.92 32.34 3.24
N GLU A 243 -4.53 33.61 3.15
CA GLU A 243 -5.43 34.69 2.73
C GLU A 243 -5.91 34.54 1.29
N GLY A 244 -5.19 33.82 0.43
CA GLY A 244 -5.63 33.49 -0.93
C GLY A 244 -6.61 32.33 -1.03
N ALA A 245 -6.69 31.48 0.00
CA ALA A 245 -7.61 30.34 0.05
C ALA A 245 -9.06 30.79 0.32
N SER A 246 -10.01 29.96 -0.12
CA SER A 246 -11.44 30.21 0.09
C SER A 246 -11.80 30.17 1.57
N ARG A 247 -12.76 31.01 1.97
CA ARG A 247 -13.25 31.05 3.36
C ARG A 247 -14.36 30.02 3.52
N VAL A 248 -14.35 29.26 4.61
CA VAL A 248 -15.38 28.26 4.92
C VAL A 248 -16.15 28.68 6.16
N LYS A 249 -17.48 28.55 6.11
CA LYS A 249 -18.38 28.66 7.25
C LYS A 249 -18.92 27.27 7.54
N GLU A 250 -18.51 26.72 8.67
CA GLU A 250 -18.80 25.33 9.04
C GLU A 250 -20.28 25.17 9.44
N GLY A 251 -20.91 24.09 8.98
CA GLY A 251 -22.19 23.62 9.52
C GLY A 251 -23.42 24.51 9.28
N GLN A 252 -23.34 25.48 8.37
CA GLN A 252 -24.50 26.22 7.89
C GLN A 252 -24.88 25.76 6.49
N CYS A 253 -25.57 24.62 6.42
CA CYS A 253 -26.27 24.21 5.22
C CYS A 253 -27.66 24.86 5.28
N GLU A 254 -27.78 26.10 4.80
CA GLU A 254 -29.09 26.57 4.35
C GLU A 254 -29.40 25.76 3.10
N VAL A 255 -30.03 24.60 3.26
CA VAL A 255 -30.57 23.86 2.12
C VAL A 255 -31.55 24.81 1.44
N PRO A 256 -31.32 25.23 0.19
CA PRO A 256 -32.30 26.03 -0.52
C PRO A 256 -33.62 25.27 -0.48
N GLY A 257 -34.72 25.92 -0.07
CA GLY A 257 -36.03 25.28 0.09
C GLY A 257 -36.60 24.62 -1.18
N VAL A 258 -35.85 24.68 -2.29
CA VAL A 258 -36.11 23.99 -3.56
C VAL A 258 -35.84 22.47 -3.47
N PHE A 259 -35.10 22.00 -2.46
CA PHE A 259 -34.85 20.56 -2.23
C PHE A 259 -35.71 19.91 -1.12
N LEU A 260 -36.58 20.68 -0.47
CA LEU A 260 -37.57 20.19 0.49
C LEU A 260 -38.94 20.10 -0.18
#